data_AF-A0A957EKP4-F1
#
_entry.id   AF-A0A957EKP4-F1
#
_cell.length_a   1.000
_cell.length_b   1.000
_cell.length_c   1.000
_cell.angle_alpha   90.00
_cell.angle_beta   90.00
_cell.angle_gamma   90.00
#
_symmetry.space_group_name_H-M   'P 1'
#
loop_
_entity.id
_entity.type
_entity.pdbx_description
1 polymer ?
#
loop_
_entity_poly.entity_id
_entity_poly.type
_entity_poly.pdbx_seq_one_letter_code
_entity_poly.pdbx_strand_id
1 'polypeptide(L)'
;RDVTAVAPQVDHVIVVLHSGYEYVDSPSPPQVAAAHAAIDAGAALVIGHHAHILQGIEYYNGGVIVYGLGNFAFEIDGPPETAILNVWLDQNGVRQLELLPAVIQFGGQPRPAETWEAPAILQRVYALTNALNAP
;
A
#
# COMPACT_ATOMS: atom_id res chain seq x y z
N ARG A 1 15.54 -10.59 -9.21
CA ARG A 1 16.33 -11.85 -9.15
C ARG A 1 15.68 -12.80 -8.15
N ASP A 2 15.49 -12.37 -6.91
CA ASP A 2 14.93 -13.22 -5.85
C ASP A 2 13.46 -13.59 -6.11
N VAL A 3 12.62 -12.62 -6.47
CA VAL A 3 11.20 -12.87 -6.82
C VAL A 3 11.10 -13.88 -7.96
N THR A 4 11.80 -13.66 -9.07
CA THR A 4 11.83 -14.59 -10.22
C THR A 4 12.26 -16.01 -9.83
N ALA A 5 13.21 -16.14 -8.90
CA ALA A 5 13.71 -17.44 -8.47
C ALA A 5 12.69 -18.19 -7.60
N VAL A 6 11.97 -17.48 -6.72
CA VAL A 6 11.04 -18.12 -5.77
C VAL A 6 9.62 -18.27 -6.31
N ALA A 7 9.18 -17.41 -7.22
CA ALA A 7 7.83 -17.43 -7.79
C ALA A 7 7.34 -18.81 -8.28
N PRO A 8 8.12 -19.62 -9.03
CA PRO A 8 7.64 -20.94 -9.48
C PRO A 8 7.60 -22.01 -8.37
N GLN A 9 8.00 -21.69 -7.14
CA GLN A 9 8.12 -22.63 -6.01
C GLN A 9 7.03 -22.45 -4.95
N VAL A 10 6.21 -21.40 -5.06
CA VAL A 10 5.18 -21.02 -4.07
C VAL A 10 3.90 -20.61 -4.79
N ASP A 11 2.78 -20.59 -4.09
CA ASP A 11 1.52 -20.12 -4.67
C ASP A 11 1.53 -18.61 -4.96
N HIS A 12 2.10 -17.81 -4.03
CA HIS A 12 2.18 -16.35 -4.15
C HIS A 12 3.48 -15.81 -3.58
N VAL A 13 4.00 -14.76 -4.20
CA VAL A 13 5.06 -13.91 -3.65
C VAL A 13 4.48 -12.56 -3.28
N ILE A 14 4.71 -12.14 -2.03
CA ILE A 14 4.35 -10.82 -1.52
C ILE A 14 5.65 -10.07 -1.23
N VAL A 15 5.80 -8.88 -1.79
CA VAL A 15 6.98 -8.04 -1.59
C VAL A 15 6.63 -6.87 -0.68
N VAL A 16 7.42 -6.66 0.37
CA VAL A 16 7.34 -5.47 1.21
C VAL A 16 8.49 -4.54 0.83
N LEU A 17 8.18 -3.33 0.38
CA LEU A 17 9.15 -2.39 -0.17
C LEU A 17 9.20 -1.13 0.70
N HIS A 18 10.37 -0.79 1.22
CA HIS A 18 10.60 0.46 1.94
C HIS A 18 11.23 1.48 0.99
N SER A 19 10.42 2.32 0.35
CA SER A 19 10.89 3.24 -0.70
C SER A 19 9.89 4.37 -0.97
N GLY A 20 10.34 5.43 -1.62
CA GLY A 20 9.51 6.59 -1.98
C GLY A 20 10.09 7.88 -1.43
N TYR A 21 9.33 8.96 -1.58
CA TYR A 21 9.62 10.22 -0.90
C TYR A 21 8.65 10.39 0.27
N GLU A 22 9.16 10.85 1.40
CA GLU A 22 8.35 11.11 2.58
C GLU A 22 7.33 12.21 2.29
N TYR A 23 6.09 12.02 2.74
CA TYR A 23 5.00 12.99 2.67
C TYR A 23 4.63 13.46 1.25
N VAL A 24 4.86 12.61 0.23
CA VAL A 24 4.47 12.88 -1.17
C VAL A 24 3.36 11.92 -1.61
N ASP A 25 2.24 12.47 -2.05
CA ASP A 25 1.05 11.70 -2.45
C ASP A 25 1.33 10.73 -3.61
N SER A 26 2.04 11.21 -4.63
CA SER A 26 2.39 10.41 -5.80
C SER A 26 3.64 9.58 -5.53
N PRO A 27 3.61 8.26 -5.79
CA PRO A 27 4.80 7.43 -5.66
C PRO A 27 5.89 7.93 -6.61
N SER A 28 7.14 7.92 -6.13
CA SER A 28 8.27 8.39 -6.94
C SER A 28 8.50 7.45 -8.14
N PRO A 29 9.03 7.94 -9.28
CA PRO A 29 9.33 7.06 -10.42
C PRO A 29 10.21 5.84 -10.07
N PRO A 30 11.23 5.95 -9.20
CA PRO A 30 11.99 4.77 -8.73
C PRO A 30 11.16 3.79 -7.89
N GLN A 31 10.25 4.27 -7.04
CA GLN A 31 9.34 3.44 -6.24
C GLN A 31 8.37 2.67 -7.15
N VAL A 32 7.80 3.35 -8.14
CA VAL A 32 6.94 2.72 -9.17
C VAL A 32 7.73 1.66 -9.95
N ALA A 33 8.92 2.01 -10.46
CA ALA A 33 9.75 1.09 -11.23
C ALA A 33 10.15 -0.16 -10.43
N ALA A 34 10.46 -0.01 -9.13
CA ALA A 34 10.79 -1.14 -8.26
C ALA A 34 9.55 -2.04 -7.99
N ALA A 35 8.38 -1.44 -7.77
CA ALA A 35 7.15 -2.19 -7.56
C ALA A 35 6.70 -2.93 -8.83
N HIS A 36 6.74 -2.27 -9.99
CA HIS A 36 6.46 -2.90 -11.30
C HIS A 36 7.42 -4.06 -11.56
N ALA A 37 8.72 -3.86 -11.34
CA ALA A 37 9.72 -4.91 -11.51
C ALA A 37 9.48 -6.13 -10.59
N ALA A 38 8.91 -5.92 -9.40
CA ALA A 38 8.53 -7.02 -8.52
C ALA A 38 7.32 -7.79 -9.07
N ILE A 39 6.28 -7.09 -9.54
CA ILE A 39 5.12 -7.72 -10.18
C ILE A 39 5.53 -8.48 -11.45
N ASP A 40 6.29 -7.85 -12.34
CA ASP A 40 6.78 -8.47 -13.58
C ASP A 40 7.68 -9.68 -13.32
N ALA A 41 8.34 -9.72 -12.16
CA ALA A 41 9.14 -10.86 -11.73
C ALA A 41 8.31 -12.02 -11.13
N GLY A 42 7.00 -11.84 -10.94
CA GLY A 42 6.08 -12.86 -10.44
C GLY A 42 5.47 -12.59 -9.05
N ALA A 43 5.58 -11.37 -8.51
CA ALA A 43 4.88 -11.03 -7.28
C ALA A 43 3.37 -10.81 -7.53
N ALA A 44 2.54 -11.31 -6.63
CA ALA A 44 1.10 -11.08 -6.66
C ALA A 44 0.71 -9.75 -5.99
N LEU A 45 1.50 -9.33 -4.99
CA LEU A 45 1.25 -8.13 -4.20
C LEU A 45 2.56 -7.45 -3.81
N VAL A 46 2.60 -6.13 -3.93
CA VAL A 46 3.63 -5.26 -3.35
C VAL A 46 3.00 -4.35 -2.30
N ILE A 47 3.59 -4.29 -1.11
CA ILE A 47 3.18 -3.40 -0.01
C ILE A 47 4.32 -2.44 0.29
N GLY A 48 4.05 -1.15 0.12
CA GLY A 48 4.98 -0.06 0.29
C GLY A 48 4.90 0.59 1.66
N HIS A 49 6.07 0.95 2.18
CA HIS A 49 6.28 1.79 3.36
C HIS A 49 7.34 2.84 3.04
N HIS A 50 7.66 3.72 4.01
CA HIS A 50 8.57 4.89 3.95
C HIS A 50 7.89 6.22 3.64
N ALA A 51 6.80 6.26 2.87
CA ALA A 51 6.16 7.54 2.54
C ALA A 51 5.58 8.28 3.76
N HIS A 52 5.44 7.61 4.92
CA HIS A 52 4.83 8.14 6.15
C HIS A 52 3.39 8.66 6.01
N ILE A 53 2.78 8.52 4.83
CA ILE A 53 1.40 8.87 4.52
C ILE A 53 0.72 7.74 3.76
N LEU A 54 -0.61 7.78 3.72
CA LEU A 54 -1.40 6.95 2.83
C LEU A 54 -1.20 7.38 1.37
N GLN A 55 -0.85 6.42 0.51
CA GLN A 55 -0.77 6.60 -0.93
C GLN A 55 -1.81 5.71 -1.63
N GLY A 56 -1.98 5.92 -2.94
CA GLY A 56 -2.92 5.14 -3.75
C GLY A 56 -2.52 3.68 -3.93
N ILE A 57 -3.47 2.91 -4.44
CA ILE A 57 -3.30 1.52 -4.85
C ILE A 57 -3.24 1.48 -6.39
N GLU A 58 -2.38 0.66 -6.94
CA GLU A 58 -2.26 0.43 -8.39
C GLU A 58 -2.50 -1.04 -8.72
N TYR A 59 -3.27 -1.28 -9.77
CA TYR A 59 -3.46 -2.59 -10.39
C TYR A 59 -2.59 -2.65 -11.64
N TYR A 60 -1.55 -3.47 -11.59
CA TYR A 60 -0.53 -3.50 -12.64
C TYR A 60 -0.28 -4.94 -13.06
N ASN A 61 -0.38 -5.22 -14.36
CA ASN A 61 -0.05 -6.52 -14.98
C ASN A 61 -0.63 -7.76 -14.23
N GLY A 62 -1.86 -7.65 -13.71
CA GLY A 62 -2.54 -8.71 -12.95
C GLY A 62 -2.17 -8.79 -11.47
N GLY A 63 -1.22 -7.99 -10.99
CA GLY A 63 -0.87 -7.84 -9.58
C GLY A 63 -1.41 -6.55 -8.95
N VAL A 64 -1.21 -6.43 -7.64
CA VAL A 64 -1.63 -5.28 -6.84
C VAL A 64 -0.42 -4.61 -6.19
N ILE A 65 -0.40 -3.28 -6.16
CA ILE A 65 0.62 -2.48 -5.51
C ILE A 65 -0.05 -1.49 -4.56
N VAL A 66 0.26 -1.54 -3.28
CA VAL A 66 -0.18 -0.56 -2.27
C VAL A 66 1.03 0.28 -1.90
N TYR A 67 1.09 1.55 -2.31
CA TYR A 67 2.35 2.32 -2.24
C TYR A 67 2.73 2.82 -0.84
N GLY A 68 1.74 3.11 0.01
CA GLY A 68 1.98 3.65 1.35
C GLY A 68 0.77 3.46 2.25
N LEU A 69 1.00 2.90 3.44
CA LEU A 69 -0.02 2.67 4.47
C LEU A 69 -0.01 3.71 5.61
N GLY A 70 0.83 4.74 5.49
CA GLY A 70 1.05 5.70 6.58
C GLY A 70 1.86 5.12 7.73
N ASN A 71 1.86 5.84 8.85
CA ASN A 71 2.54 5.44 10.08
C ASN A 71 1.70 4.43 10.88
N PHE A 72 2.33 3.53 11.62
CA PHE A 72 1.61 2.60 12.48
C PHE A 72 2.39 2.29 13.76
N ALA A 73 1.83 2.69 14.91
CA ALA A 73 2.44 2.48 16.23
C ALA A 73 3.80 3.20 16.45
N PHE A 74 3.96 4.43 15.97
CA PHE A 74 5.08 5.32 16.30
C PHE A 74 4.70 6.80 16.07
N GLU A 75 5.30 7.70 16.85
CA GLU A 75 5.05 9.15 16.78
C GLU A 75 6.16 9.81 15.94
N ILE A 76 5.78 10.26 14.75
CA ILE A 76 6.61 11.10 13.87
C ILE A 76 5.73 12.23 13.35
N ASP A 77 6.33 13.40 13.12
CA ASP A 77 5.62 14.55 12.55
C ASP A 77 4.98 14.17 11.20
N GLY A 78 3.69 14.45 11.01
CA GLY A 78 3.00 14.17 9.76
C GLY A 78 1.49 14.00 9.91
N PRO A 79 0.78 13.73 8.80
CA PRO A 79 -0.65 13.41 8.83
C PRO A 79 -0.90 12.16 9.70
N PRO A 80 -1.87 12.20 10.63
CA PRO A 80 -2.12 11.09 11.55
C PRO A 80 -2.90 9.92 10.89
N GLU A 81 -3.39 10.10 9.67
CA GLU A 81 -4.15 9.09 8.95
C GLU A 81 -3.27 7.89 8.57
N THR A 82 -3.79 6.70 8.87
CA THR A 82 -3.17 5.41 8.57
C THR A 82 -4.24 4.40 8.22
N ALA A 83 -3.85 3.19 7.82
CA ALA A 83 -4.79 2.12 7.57
C ALA A 83 -4.19 0.75 7.89
N ILE A 84 -5.05 -0.16 8.32
CA ILE A 84 -4.76 -1.59 8.28
C ILE A 84 -5.26 -2.11 6.94
N LEU A 85 -4.40 -2.83 6.22
CA LEU A 85 -4.74 -3.48 4.97
C LEU A 85 -5.09 -4.95 5.22
N ASN A 86 -6.35 -5.32 5.00
CA ASN A 86 -6.77 -6.71 4.90
C ASN A 86 -6.67 -7.15 3.43
N VAL A 87 -6.08 -8.33 3.21
CA VAL A 87 -5.91 -8.94 1.89
C VAL A 87 -6.42 -10.36 1.91
N TRP A 88 -7.30 -10.70 0.98
CA TRP A 88 -7.72 -12.08 0.73
C TRP A 88 -7.07 -12.57 -0.57
N LEU A 89 -6.32 -13.66 -0.46
CA LEU A 89 -5.65 -14.33 -1.57
C LEU A 89 -6.39 -15.62 -1.92
N ASP A 90 -6.48 -15.94 -3.21
CA ASP A 90 -6.83 -17.27 -3.70
C ASP A 90 -5.74 -17.78 -4.65
N GLN A 91 -5.91 -18.95 -5.26
CA GLN A 91 -4.91 -19.55 -6.16
C GLN A 91 -4.53 -18.70 -7.38
N ASN A 92 -5.31 -17.68 -7.74
CA ASN A 92 -5.06 -16.79 -8.87
C ASN A 92 -4.46 -15.44 -8.47
N GLY A 93 -4.32 -15.15 -7.17
CA GLY A 93 -3.73 -13.90 -6.66
C GLY A 93 -4.62 -13.18 -5.65
N VAL A 94 -4.52 -11.85 -5.65
CA VAL A 94 -5.33 -10.98 -4.78
C VAL A 94 -6.78 -10.96 -5.26
N ARG A 95 -7.68 -11.50 -4.43
CA ARG A 95 -9.12 -11.53 -4.70
C ARG A 95 -9.83 -10.28 -4.18
N GLN A 96 -9.41 -9.80 -3.01
CA GLN A 96 -10.06 -8.68 -2.33
C GLN A 96 -9.07 -7.92 -1.46
N LEU A 97 -9.25 -6.61 -1.41
CA LEU A 97 -8.60 -5.71 -0.48
C LEU A 97 -9.67 -5.00 0.36
N GLU A 98 -9.35 -4.75 1.61
CA GLU A 98 -10.10 -3.85 2.47
C GLU A 98 -9.10 -2.96 3.21
N LEU A 99 -9.28 -1.64 3.11
CA LEU A 99 -8.60 -0.68 3.98
C LEU A 99 -9.50 -0.39 5.18
N LEU A 100 -8.98 -0.69 6.36
CA LEU A 100 -9.57 -0.27 7.63
C LEU A 100 -8.87 1.02 8.07
N PRO A 101 -9.53 2.19 7.94
CA PRO A 101 -8.91 3.46 8.27
C PRO A 101 -8.67 3.58 9.77
N ALA A 102 -7.54 4.17 10.13
CA ALA A 102 -7.11 4.40 11.49
C ALA A 102 -6.43 5.76 11.63
N VAL A 103 -6.31 6.23 12.87
CA VAL A 103 -5.70 7.51 13.21
C VAL A 103 -4.67 7.27 14.31
N ILE A 104 -3.46 7.79 14.11
CA ILE A 104 -2.40 7.82 15.12
C ILE A 104 -2.73 8.90 16.15
N GLN A 105 -2.83 8.48 17.41
CA GLN A 105 -3.02 9.38 18.55
C GLN A 105 -1.69 9.97 19.01
N PHE A 106 -1.78 11.02 19.83
CA PHE A 106 -0.64 11.52 20.59
C PHE A 106 0.02 10.37 21.39
N GLY A 107 1.35 10.27 21.34
CA GLY A 107 2.08 9.11 21.88
C GLY A 107 2.15 7.89 20.94
N GLY A 108 1.73 8.04 19.68
CA GLY A 108 1.98 7.08 18.60
C GLY A 108 1.01 5.89 18.51
N GLN A 109 -0.01 5.81 19.37
CA GLN A 109 -0.93 4.67 19.40
C GLN A 109 -2.01 4.78 18.32
N PRO A 110 -2.19 3.78 17.44
CA PRO A 110 -3.28 3.79 16.48
C PRO A 110 -4.61 3.49 17.16
N ARG A 111 -5.69 4.12 16.68
CA ARG A 111 -7.08 3.70 16.91
C ARG A 111 -7.81 3.58 15.57
N PRO A 112 -8.85 2.74 15.46
CA PRO A 112 -9.78 2.82 14.34
C PRO A 112 -10.27 4.26 14.15
N ALA A 113 -10.40 4.67 12.90
CA ALA A 113 -10.99 5.96 12.58
C ALA A 113 -12.46 5.95 13.00
N GLU A 114 -12.93 7.08 13.52
CA GLU A 114 -14.34 7.26 13.82
C GLU A 114 -15.18 7.27 12.53
N THR A 115 -16.49 7.04 12.66
CA THR A 115 -17.41 7.01 11.51
C THR A 115 -17.43 8.31 10.71
N TRP A 116 -17.04 9.43 11.32
CA TRP A 116 -16.94 10.73 10.66
C TRP A 116 -15.55 11.03 10.07
N GLU A 117 -14.49 10.36 10.55
CA GLU A 117 -13.12 10.47 10.01
C GLU A 117 -12.92 9.55 8.79
N ALA A 118 -13.44 8.33 8.88
CA ALA A 118 -13.25 7.27 7.90
C ALA A 118 -13.57 7.69 6.44
N PRO A 119 -14.67 8.41 6.14
CA PRO A 119 -15.00 8.77 4.76
C PRO A 119 -13.93 9.63 4.08
N ALA A 120 -13.35 10.59 4.80
CA ALA A 120 -12.33 11.48 4.23
C ALA A 120 -11.02 10.72 3.92
N ILE A 121 -10.61 9.83 4.83
CA ILE A 121 -9.43 8.98 4.67
C ILE A 121 -9.59 8.07 3.45
N LEU A 122 -10.71 7.35 3.37
CA LEU A 122 -10.99 6.43 2.27
C LEU A 122 -11.16 7.16 0.94
N GLN A 123 -11.83 8.32 0.93
CA GLN A 123 -12.01 9.11 -0.29
C GLN A 123 -10.67 9.62 -0.83
N ARG A 124 -9.74 9.98 0.05
CA ARG A 124 -8.38 10.37 -0.34
C ARG A 124 -7.64 9.21 -1.01
N VAL A 125 -7.60 8.04 -0.39
CA VAL A 125 -6.95 6.85 -0.99
C VAL A 125 -7.62 6.46 -2.30
N TYR A 126 -8.95 6.55 -2.38
CA TYR A 126 -9.70 6.29 -3.61
C TYR A 126 -9.34 7.26 -4.74
N ALA A 127 -9.20 8.56 -4.45
CA ALA A 127 -8.79 9.55 -5.43
C ALA A 127 -7.36 9.30 -5.96
N LEU A 128 -6.43 8.99 -5.06
CA LEU A 128 -5.04 8.65 -5.44
C LEU A 128 -4.98 7.35 -6.24
N THR A 129 -5.78 6.34 -5.86
CA THR A 129 -5.93 5.08 -6.60
C THR A 129 -6.45 5.35 -8.01
N ASN A 130 -7.49 6.16 -8.19
CA ASN A 130 -7.99 6.49 -9.52
C ASN A 130 -6.95 7.22 -10.39
N ALA A 131 -6.14 8.10 -9.79
CA ALA A 131 -5.09 8.79 -10.53
C ALA A 131 -3.99 7.85 -11.03
N LEU A 132 -3.66 6.80 -10.27
CA LEU A 132 -2.66 5.79 -10.65
C LEU A 132 -3.15 4.83 -11.74
N ASN A 133 -4.46 4.57 -11.78
CA ASN A 133 -5.07 3.59 -12.69
C ASN A 133 -5.84 4.24 -13.85
N ALA A 134 -5.64 5.54 -14.07
CA ALA A 134 -6.22 6.23 -15.23
C ALA A 134 -5.59 5.68 -16.53
N PRO A 135 -6.37 5.55 -17.62
CA PRO A 135 -5.91 4.98 -18.88
C PRO A 135 -4.88 5.85 -19.62
#